data_AF-A0A3A0APF4-F1
#
_entry.id   AF-A0A3A0APF4-F1
#
_cell.length_a   1.000
_cell.length_b   1.000
_cell.length_c   1.000
_cell.angle_alpha   90.00
_cell.angle_beta   90.00
_cell.angle_gamma   90.00
#
_symmetry.space_group_name_H-M   'P 1'
#
loop_
_entity.id
_entity.type
_entity.pdbx_description
1 polymer ?
#
loop_
_entity_poly.entity_id
_entity_poly.type
_entity_poly.pdbx_seq_one_letter_code
_entity_poly.pdbx_strand_id
1 'polypeptide(L)'
;MAFDMTTIFVAVVFGIVALVALLRGKVSVTGLIEASTDIQTAAGAARELVLAAEQLWLSGKITKHERYQYVLTRLQEIFPDMEDDTLAGSIEAAVAWMKLLRGRSNDE
;
A
#
# COMPACT_ATOMS: atom_id res chain seq x y z
N MET A 1 -15.32 7.71 14.94
CA MET A 1 -14.55 8.02 13.72
C MET A 1 -15.53 8.55 12.70
N ALA A 2 -15.52 9.85 12.41
CA ALA A 2 -16.32 10.41 11.32
C ALA A 2 -15.51 10.22 10.03
N PHE A 3 -15.98 9.37 9.13
CA PHE A 3 -15.42 9.32 7.78
C PHE A 3 -15.71 10.66 7.11
N ASP A 4 -14.68 11.33 6.57
CA ASP A 4 -14.91 12.57 5.85
C ASP A 4 -15.71 12.29 4.57
N MET A 5 -16.44 13.30 4.10
CA MET A 5 -17.32 13.17 2.94
C MET A 5 -16.55 12.76 1.68
N THR A 6 -15.27 13.12 1.58
CA THR A 6 -14.37 12.75 0.48
C THR A 6 -14.06 11.26 0.48
N THR A 7 -13.82 10.68 1.66
CA THR A 7 -13.54 9.26 1.89
C THR A 7 -14.76 8.42 1.58
N ILE A 8 -15.95 8.88 2.00
CA ILE A 8 -17.22 8.25 1.65
C ILE A 8 -17.44 8.31 0.13
N PHE A 9 -17.18 9.46 -0.49
CA PHE A 9 -17.37 9.62 -1.93
C PHE A 9 -16.43 8.71 -2.75
N VAL A 10 -15.15 8.64 -2.39
CA VAL A 10 -14.17 7.75 -3.05
C VAL A 10 -14.57 6.29 -2.88
N ALA A 11 -14.97 5.87 -1.67
CA ALA A 11 -15.41 4.49 -1.42
C ALA A 11 -16.67 4.12 -2.22
N VAL A 12 -17.64 5.04 -2.33
CA VAL A 12 -18.87 4.83 -3.10
C VAL A 12 -18.57 4.76 -4.60
N VAL A 13 -17.75 5.66 -5.14
CA VAL A 13 -17.37 5.64 -6.57
C VAL A 13 -16.63 4.35 -6.91
N PHE A 14 -15.67 3.94 -6.08
CA PHE A 14 -14.93 2.68 -6.28
C PHE A 14 -15.87 1.46 -6.24
N GLY A 15 -16.81 1.43 -5.27
CA GLY A 15 -17.82 0.39 -5.17
C GLY A 15 -18.74 0.31 -6.39
N ILE A 16 -19.17 1.45 -6.94
CA ILE A 16 -20.01 1.50 -8.15
C ILE A 16 -19.23 1.00 -9.37
N VAL A 17 -17.98 1.42 -9.55
CA VAL A 17 -17.14 0.99 -10.69
C VAL A 17 -16.87 -0.51 -10.63
N ALA A 18 -16.52 -1.03 -9.45
CA ALA A 18 -16.34 -2.46 -9.24
C ALA A 18 -17.62 -3.24 -9.53
N LEU A 19 -18.77 -2.77 -9.04
CA LEU A 19 -20.08 -3.40 -9.29
C LEU A 19 -20.44 -3.40 -10.78
N VAL A 20 -20.20 -2.30 -11.50
CA VAL A 20 -20.46 -2.21 -12.95
C VAL A 20 -19.53 -3.15 -13.73
N ALA A 21 -18.27 -3.26 -13.34
CA ALA A 21 -17.31 -4.18 -13.96
C ALA A 21 -17.69 -5.65 -13.73
N LEU A 22 -18.19 -5.96 -12.53
CA LEU A 22 -18.69 -7.27 -12.12
C LEU A 22 -19.96 -7.65 -12.89
N LEU A 23 -20.92 -6.73 -12.98
CA LEU A 23 -22.18 -6.91 -13.73
C LEU A 23 -21.96 -7.05 -15.25
N ARG A 24 -20.88 -6.47 -15.78
CA ARG A 24 -20.49 -6.62 -17.19
C ARG A 24 -19.69 -7.88 -17.49
N GLY A 25 -19.50 -8.77 -16.50
CA GLY A 25 -18.72 -9.99 -16.65
C GLY A 25 -17.25 -9.76 -16.99
N LYS A 26 -16.75 -8.53 -16.81
CA LYS A 26 -15.36 -8.17 -17.08
C LYS A 26 -14.43 -8.54 -15.94
N VAL A 27 -14.99 -8.77 -14.75
CA VAL A 27 -14.26 -9.12 -13.52
C VAL A 27 -15.10 -10.16 -12.76
N SER A 28 -14.48 -11.26 -12.33
CA SER A 28 -15.16 -12.24 -11.47
C SER A 28 -15.15 -11.77 -10.01
N VAL A 29 -16.18 -12.14 -9.24
CA VAL A 29 -16.22 -11.89 -7.78
C VAL A 29 -14.97 -12.47 -7.10
N THR A 30 -14.56 -13.66 -7.53
CA THR A 30 -13.35 -14.34 -7.06
C THR A 30 -12.10 -13.52 -7.36
N GLY A 31 -11.94 -13.02 -8.59
CA GLY A 31 -10.79 -12.19 -8.96
C GLY A 31 -10.76 -10.82 -8.28
N LEU A 32 -11.92 -10.24 -7.95
CA LEU A 32 -11.99 -9.01 -7.14
C LEU A 32 -11.56 -9.26 -5.69
N ILE A 33 -11.95 -10.40 -5.11
CA ILE A 33 -11.55 -10.81 -3.76
C ILE A 33 -10.06 -11.11 -3.74
N GLU A 34 -9.54 -11.87 -4.71
CA GLU A 34 -8.12 -12.18 -4.86
C GLU A 34 -7.30 -10.90 -5.00
N ALA A 35 -7.68 -9.99 -5.90
CA ALA A 35 -7.00 -8.69 -6.04
C ALA A 35 -7.04 -7.87 -4.74
N SER A 36 -8.13 -7.91 -3.98
CA SER A 36 -8.23 -7.23 -2.68
C SER A 36 -7.34 -7.86 -1.62
N THR A 37 -7.13 -9.18 -1.66
CA THR A 37 -6.21 -9.92 -0.80
C THR A 37 -4.76 -9.65 -1.17
N ASP A 38 -4.44 -9.59 -2.46
CA ASP A 38 -3.10 -9.31 -2.96
C ASP A 38 -2.67 -7.90 -2.61
N ILE A 39 -3.55 -6.91 -2.75
CA ILE A 39 -3.30 -5.52 -2.33
C ILE A 39 -3.06 -5.43 -0.82
N GLN A 40 -3.83 -6.16 0.00
CA GLN A 40 -3.62 -6.19 1.45
C GLN A 40 -2.29 -6.82 1.82
N THR A 41 -1.91 -7.90 1.13
CA THR A 41 -0.64 -8.61 1.34
C THR A 41 0.55 -7.73 0.93
N ALA A 42 0.46 -7.06 -0.22
CA ALA A 42 1.45 -6.10 -0.70
C ALA A 42 1.60 -4.91 0.25
N ALA A 43 0.50 -4.36 0.77
CA ALA A 43 0.54 -3.30 1.76
C ALA A 43 1.19 -3.76 3.09
N GLY A 44 0.95 -5.00 3.52
CA GLY A 44 1.63 -5.62 4.66
C GLY A 44 3.14 -5.74 4.45
N ALA A 45 3.53 -6.34 3.32
CA ALA A 45 4.93 -6.49 2.92
C ALA A 45 5.65 -5.13 2.80
N ALA A 46 4.98 -4.12 2.23
CA ALA A 46 5.52 -2.77 2.11
C ALA A 46 5.85 -2.18 3.49
N ARG A 47 4.97 -2.34 4.50
CA ARG A 47 5.27 -1.85 5.87
C ARG A 47 6.52 -2.48 6.45
N GLU A 48 6.63 -3.81 6.39
CA GLU A 48 7.80 -4.52 6.91
C GLU A 48 9.08 -4.12 6.18
N LEU A 49 9.01 -4.00 4.86
CA LEU A 49 10.16 -3.61 4.04
C LEU A 49 10.59 -2.17 4.28
N VAL A 50 9.66 -1.22 4.48
CA VAL A 50 10.03 0.15 4.81
C VAL A 50 10.67 0.23 6.20
N LEU A 51 10.18 -0.54 7.19
CA LEU A 51 10.85 -0.66 8.49
C LEU A 51 12.27 -1.22 8.35
N ALA A 52 12.45 -2.26 7.54
CA ALA A 52 13.77 -2.82 7.26
C ALA A 52 14.69 -1.79 6.57
N ALA A 53 14.19 -1.07 5.58
CA ALA A 53 14.93 0.00 4.89
C ALA A 53 15.34 1.12 5.85
N GLU A 54 14.48 1.48 6.81
CA GLU A 54 14.80 2.45 7.86
C GLU A 54 15.96 1.96 8.73
N GLN A 55 15.94 0.70 9.16
CA GLN A 55 17.02 0.12 9.96
C GLN A 55 18.34 0.02 9.18
N LEU A 56 18.29 -0.34 7.90
CA LEU A 56 19.46 -0.36 7.03
C LEU A 56 20.06 1.04 6.87
N TRP A 57 19.23 2.07 6.76
CA TRP A 57 19.70 3.45 6.71
C TRP A 57 20.29 3.92 8.03
N LEU A 58 19.63 3.65 9.16
CA LEU A 58 20.11 4.02 10.49
C LEU A 58 21.44 3.33 10.84
N SER A 59 21.65 2.12 10.33
CA SER A 59 22.92 1.38 10.48
C SER A 59 23.99 1.76 9.45
N GLY A 60 23.70 2.68 8.53
CA GLY A 60 24.64 3.15 7.50
C GLY A 60 24.90 2.16 6.36
N LYS A 61 24.11 1.09 6.24
CA LYS A 61 24.25 0.08 5.18
C LYS A 61 23.71 0.54 3.83
N ILE A 62 22.74 1.45 3.85
CA ILE A 62 22.22 2.13 2.66
C ILE A 62 22.09 3.63 2.94
N THR A 63 22.16 4.43 1.89
CA THR A 63 21.91 5.87 1.94
C THR A 63 20.41 6.17 2.02
N LYS A 64 20.09 7.40 2.42
CA LYS A 64 18.70 7.86 2.53
C LYS A 64 17.92 7.74 1.21
N HIS A 65 18.59 7.97 0.08
CA HIS A 65 18.01 7.93 -1.27
C HIS A 65 17.78 6.50 -1.77
N GLU A 66 18.56 5.54 -1.29
CA GLU A 66 18.43 4.12 -1.66
C GLU A 66 17.27 3.41 -0.95
N ARG A 67 16.76 3.96 0.16
CA ARG A 67 15.67 3.33 0.93
C ARG A 67 14.44 3.02 0.07
N TYR A 68 14.01 3.97 -0.75
CA TYR A 68 12.82 3.78 -1.59
C TYR A 68 13.05 2.66 -2.61
N GLN A 69 14.18 2.72 -3.32
CA GLN A 69 14.54 1.72 -4.33
C GLN A 69 14.71 0.34 -3.72
N TYR A 70 15.32 0.23 -2.53
CA TYR A 70 15.40 -1.03 -1.79
C TYR A 70 14.01 -1.65 -1.58
N VAL A 71 13.04 -0.87 -1.11
CA VAL A 71 11.68 -1.38 -0.86
C VAL A 71 10.98 -1.75 -2.16
N LEU A 72 11.06 -0.89 -3.18
CA LEU A 72 10.43 -1.12 -4.47
C LEU A 72 10.94 -2.38 -5.14
N THR A 73 12.27 -2.56 -5.22
CA THR A 73 12.87 -3.77 -5.79
C THR A 73 12.41 -5.03 -5.06
N ARG A 74 12.37 -5.01 -3.71
CA ARG A 74 11.89 -6.17 -2.94
C ARG A 74 10.41 -6.44 -3.16
N LEU A 75 9.59 -5.41 -3.29
CA LEU A 75 8.17 -5.59 -3.60
C LEU A 75 7.96 -6.16 -5.01
N GLN A 76 8.72 -5.72 -6.00
CA GLN A 76 8.69 -6.27 -7.36
C GLN A 76 9.13 -7.75 -7.39
N GLU A 77 10.11 -8.14 -6.55
CA GLU A 77 10.52 -9.54 -6.40
C GLU A 77 9.39 -10.42 -5.81
N ILE A 78 8.59 -9.87 -4.88
CA ILE A 78 7.51 -10.61 -4.19
C ILE A 78 6.23 -10.63 -5.03
N PHE A 79 5.94 -9.53 -5.74
CA PHE A 79 4.73 -9.32 -6.52
C PHE A 79 5.07 -8.94 -7.97
N PRO A 80 5.64 -9.86 -8.77
CA PRO A 80 6.14 -9.55 -10.12
C PRO A 80 5.03 -9.17 -11.11
N ASP A 81 3.80 -9.60 -10.85
CA ASP A 81 2.64 -9.32 -11.70
C ASP A 81 1.89 -8.03 -11.31
N MET A 82 2.33 -7.34 -10.26
CA MET A 82 1.70 -6.11 -9.78
C MET A 82 2.30 -4.89 -10.47
N GLU A 83 1.44 -3.94 -10.88
CA GLU A 83 1.89 -2.71 -11.52
C GLU A 83 2.74 -1.85 -10.58
N ASP A 84 3.80 -1.25 -11.13
CA ASP A 84 4.74 -0.39 -10.38
C ASP A 84 4.04 0.73 -9.61
N ASP A 85 3.00 1.34 -10.18
CA ASP A 85 2.22 2.39 -9.52
C ASP A 85 1.48 1.89 -8.28
N THR A 86 1.00 0.64 -8.31
CA THR A 86 0.33 0.01 -7.16
C THR A 86 1.34 -0.31 -6.06
N LEU A 87 2.54 -0.75 -6.42
CA LEU A 87 3.64 -0.98 -5.48
C LEU A 87 4.10 0.34 -4.85
N ALA A 88 4.32 1.38 -5.67
CA ALA A 88 4.68 2.72 -5.20
C ALA A 88 3.64 3.27 -4.22
N GLY A 89 2.35 3.18 -4.55
CA GLY A 89 1.25 3.59 -3.67
C GLY A 89 1.23 2.82 -2.34
N SER A 90 1.56 1.54 -2.37
CA SER A 90 1.68 0.71 -1.16
C SER A 90 2.83 1.16 -0.26
N ILE A 91 3.97 1.55 -0.83
CA ILE A 91 5.12 2.11 -0.11
C ILE A 91 4.75 3.45 0.52
N GLU A 92 4.11 4.36 -0.23
CA GLU A 92 3.70 5.67 0.27
C GLU A 92 2.71 5.55 1.42
N ALA A 93 1.71 4.66 1.28
CA ALA A 93 0.77 4.36 2.33
C ALA A 93 1.50 3.84 3.59
N ALA A 94 2.42 2.90 3.44
CA ALA A 94 3.22 2.37 4.56
C ALA A 94 4.01 3.47 5.28
N VAL A 95 4.66 4.37 4.53
CA VAL A 95 5.40 5.52 5.09
C VAL A 95 4.46 6.46 5.83
N ALA A 96 3.28 6.77 5.26
CA ALA A 96 2.29 7.64 5.89
C ALA A 96 1.78 7.06 7.22
N TRP A 97 1.48 5.76 7.25
CA TRP A 97 1.06 5.05 8.47
C TRP A 97 2.12 5.14 9.58
N MET A 98 3.39 4.92 9.25
CA MET A 98 4.46 5.03 10.25
C MET A 98 4.64 6.45 10.78
N LYS A 99 4.53 7.46 9.91
CA LYS A 99 4.57 8.88 10.35
C LYS A 99 3.43 9.19 11.31
N LEU A 100 2.22 8.70 11.02
CA LEU A 100 1.06 8.88 11.89
C LEU A 100 1.24 8.19 13.24
N LEU A 101 1.82 6.98 13.28
CA LEU A 101 2.13 6.28 14.53
C LEU A 101 3.18 7.02 15.36
N ARG A 102 4.23 7.56 14.71
CA ARG A 102 5.29 8.32 15.38
C ARG A 102 4.83 9.71 15.85
N GLY A 103 3.86 10.32 15.15
CA GLY A 103 3.21 11.56 15.61
C GLY A 103 2.40 11.31 16.88
N ARG A 104 1.64 10.22 16.92
CA ARG A 104 0.83 9.84 18.09
C ARG A 104 1.64 9.56 19.36
N SER A 105 2.88 9.09 19.23
CA SER A 105 3.75 8.81 20.38
C SER A 105 4.41 10.05 21.00
N ASN A 106 4.31 11.22 20.38
CA ASN A 106 4.90 12.47 20.89
C ASN A 106 3.87 13.36 21.63
N ASP A 107 2.60 12.96 21.65
CA ASP A 107 1.49 13.66 22.31
C ASP A 107 1.10 13.00 23.66
N GLU A 108 1.89 12.01 24.13
CA GLU A 108 1.80 11.38 25.46
C GLU A 108 3.01 11.77 26.33
#